data_AF-A0A812SUA7-F1
#
_entry.id   AF-A0A812SUA7-F1
#
_cell.length_a   1.000
_cell.length_b   1.000
_cell.length_c   1.000
_cell.angle_alpha   90.00
_cell.angle_beta   90.00
_cell.angle_gamma   90.00
#
_symmetry.space_group_name_H-M   'P 1'
#
loop_
_entity.id
_entity.type
_entity.pdbx_description
1 polymer ?
#
loop_
_entity_poly.entity_id
_entity_poly.type
_entity_poly.pdbx_seq_one_letter_code
_entity_poly.pdbx_strand_id
1 'polypeptide(L)'
;MGPLLKLYRASGQGLHARNFSDPRFGSALLSDLSGDLRIDNSNFQIDDDQLRYFKDMVRSGQPFVLLMHIPIFFPGLAWGPEDVMGHPNWGTASDRNAEVERRRKWPTQASPSTATFIEAVKSAAETKQLLAVLTGHTHRNAVVPVPCKSQTGPSIQRTCTTQVRQFTTRPNFAGGARLFLIRSGSSHHPSAALAPAGRLRLPDRTYSSLACALLSLVLLGAYVACARPQAPAEVREVLMSEQGMPVRQ
;
A
#
# COMPACT_ATOMS: atom_id res chain seq x y z
N MET A 1 -27.21 24.41 -2.66
CA MET A 1 -26.36 23.57 -1.78
C MET A 1 -25.39 22.79 -2.64
N GLY A 2 -24.10 23.11 -2.57
CA GLY A 2 -23.08 22.79 -3.58
C GLY A 2 -22.31 21.46 -3.41
N PRO A 3 -21.45 21.13 -4.39
CA PRO A 3 -20.79 19.81 -4.54
C PRO A 3 -19.80 19.44 -3.43
N LEU A 4 -19.36 20.39 -2.59
CA LEU A 4 -18.51 20.13 -1.43
C LEU A 4 -19.18 19.25 -0.35
N LEU A 5 -20.52 19.22 -0.30
CA LEU A 5 -21.25 18.32 0.62
C LEU A 5 -21.28 16.86 0.14
N LYS A 6 -20.89 16.55 -1.10
CA LYS A 6 -20.80 15.16 -1.60
C LYS A 6 -19.51 14.47 -1.17
N LEU A 7 -18.40 15.20 -1.01
CA LEU A 7 -17.14 14.65 -0.50
C LEU A 7 -17.23 14.30 1.00
N TYR A 8 -17.99 15.07 1.78
CA TYR A 8 -18.30 14.72 3.17
C TYR A 8 -19.34 13.59 3.30
N ARG A 9 -20.05 13.26 2.22
CA ARG A 9 -20.97 12.11 2.17
C ARG A 9 -20.24 10.81 1.86
N ALA A 10 -19.11 10.86 1.16
CA ALA A 10 -18.23 9.71 0.94
C ALA A 10 -17.48 9.30 2.22
N SER A 11 -17.22 10.22 3.16
CA SER A 11 -16.71 9.87 4.49
C SER A 11 -17.80 9.46 5.49
N GLY A 12 -19.07 9.71 5.18
CA GLY A 12 -20.21 9.48 6.09
C GLY A 12 -21.07 8.25 5.78
N GLN A 13 -21.15 7.80 4.52
CA GLN A 13 -22.00 6.66 4.13
C GLN A 13 -21.25 5.33 4.00
N GLY A 14 -19.91 5.33 4.08
CA GLY A 14 -19.12 4.12 4.34
C GLY A 14 -19.15 3.67 5.82
N LEU A 15 -19.72 4.48 6.73
CA LEU A 15 -19.71 4.26 8.18
C LEU A 15 -20.85 3.37 8.70
N HIS A 16 -21.74 2.88 7.83
CA HIS A 16 -22.85 2.00 8.22
C HIS A 16 -22.61 0.52 7.94
N ALA A 17 -21.52 0.16 7.26
CA ALA A 17 -21.06 -1.22 7.20
C ALA A 17 -20.20 -1.51 8.45
N ARG A 18 -20.77 -2.32 9.34
CA ARG A 18 -20.20 -2.88 10.58
C ARG A 18 -18.65 -2.98 10.58
N ASN A 19 -18.04 -2.58 11.71
CA ASN A 19 -16.63 -2.77 12.12
C ASN A 19 -15.65 -1.60 11.93
N PHE A 20 -15.97 -0.44 12.50
CA PHE A 20 -14.93 0.49 12.99
C PHE A 20 -14.54 0.21 14.47
N SER A 21 -14.98 -0.89 15.06
CA SER A 21 -14.77 -1.18 16.49
C SER A 21 -13.39 -1.72 16.82
N ASP A 22 -12.68 -2.30 15.85
CA ASP A 22 -11.35 -2.85 16.07
C ASP A 22 -10.28 -1.94 15.44
N PRO A 23 -9.46 -1.24 16.24
CA PRO A 23 -8.45 -0.33 15.71
C PRO A 23 -7.32 -1.04 14.97
N ARG A 24 -7.24 -2.38 15.05
CA ARG A 24 -6.13 -3.17 14.52
C ARG A 24 -6.31 -3.52 13.05
N PHE A 25 -7.48 -3.29 12.47
CA PHE A 25 -7.71 -3.48 11.04
C PHE A 25 -8.91 -2.68 10.54
N GLY A 26 -8.92 -2.36 9.25
CA GLY A 26 -10.04 -1.66 8.62
C GLY A 26 -9.82 -1.45 7.14
N SER A 27 -10.82 -0.90 6.45
CA SER A 27 -10.75 -0.59 5.03
C SER A 27 -11.50 0.70 4.71
N ALA A 28 -11.11 1.34 3.63
CA ALA A 28 -11.82 2.46 3.04
C ALA A 28 -11.77 2.37 1.52
N LEU A 29 -12.76 2.94 0.84
CA LEU A 29 -12.69 3.12 -0.61
C LEU A 29 -11.68 4.23 -0.93
N LEU A 30 -10.74 3.93 -1.82
CA LEU A 30 -9.83 4.92 -2.41
C LEU A 30 -10.44 5.50 -3.70
N SER A 31 -11.23 4.68 -4.41
CA SER A 31 -11.98 5.04 -5.60
C SER A 31 -13.18 4.09 -5.76
N ASP A 32 -13.99 4.31 -6.80
CA ASP A 32 -15.07 3.39 -7.17
C ASP A 32 -14.56 1.99 -7.56
N LEU A 33 -13.27 1.86 -7.90
CA LEU A 33 -12.66 0.63 -8.41
C LEU A 33 -11.68 -0.02 -7.42
N SER A 34 -11.33 0.66 -6.33
CA SER A 34 -10.34 0.14 -5.39
C SER A 34 -10.49 0.67 -3.97
N GLY A 35 -10.08 -0.15 -3.00
CA GLY A 35 -10.00 0.22 -1.60
C GLY A 35 -8.57 0.18 -1.04
N ASP A 36 -8.43 0.55 0.22
CA ASP A 36 -7.32 0.13 1.05
C ASP A 36 -7.75 -0.91 2.08
N LEU A 37 -6.78 -1.69 2.53
CA LEU A 37 -6.91 -2.60 3.64
C LEU A 37 -5.76 -2.31 4.60
N ARG A 38 -6.09 -1.91 5.82
CA ARG A 38 -5.14 -1.58 6.87
C ARG A 38 -5.12 -2.72 7.87
N ILE A 39 -3.94 -3.21 8.21
CA ILE A 39 -3.75 -4.23 9.25
C ILE A 39 -2.57 -3.79 10.13
N ASP A 40 -2.84 -3.68 11.43
CA ASP A 40 -1.83 -3.42 12.44
C ASP A 40 -1.01 -4.69 12.70
N ASN A 41 0.28 -4.61 12.44
CA ASN A 41 1.25 -5.65 12.73
C ASN A 41 2.40 -5.12 13.60
N SER A 42 2.14 -4.10 14.42
CA SER A 42 3.11 -3.46 15.30
C SER A 42 3.79 -4.41 16.30
N ASN A 43 3.21 -5.59 16.54
CA ASN A 43 3.80 -6.66 17.35
C ASN A 43 4.40 -7.82 16.54
N PHE A 44 4.64 -7.63 15.23
CA PHE A 44 5.14 -8.65 14.28
C PHE A 44 4.23 -9.87 14.13
N GLN A 45 2.96 -9.76 14.52
CA GLN A 45 2.00 -10.86 14.49
C GLN A 45 0.69 -10.41 13.86
N ILE A 46 0.00 -11.37 13.27
CA ILE A 46 -1.39 -11.29 12.84
C ILE A 46 -2.18 -12.31 13.65
N ASP A 47 -3.35 -11.93 14.15
CA ASP A 47 -4.26 -12.85 14.81
C ASP A 47 -5.34 -13.41 13.87
N ASP A 48 -6.22 -14.24 14.42
CA ASP A 48 -7.28 -14.91 13.65
C ASP A 48 -8.35 -13.94 13.12
N ASP A 49 -8.64 -12.86 13.84
CA ASP A 49 -9.64 -11.88 13.41
C ASP A 49 -9.12 -11.00 12.27
N GLN A 50 -7.87 -10.56 12.37
CA GLN A 50 -7.16 -9.87 11.30
C GLN A 50 -7.04 -10.74 10.05
N LEU A 51 -6.67 -12.01 10.22
CA LEU A 51 -6.60 -12.98 9.12
C LEU A 51 -7.97 -13.21 8.47
N ARG A 52 -9.02 -13.36 9.28
CA ARG A 52 -10.40 -13.51 8.80
C ARG A 52 -10.84 -12.28 8.01
N TYR A 53 -10.60 -11.08 8.54
CA TYR A 53 -10.91 -9.82 7.87
C TYR A 53 -10.18 -9.67 6.53
N PHE A 54 -8.88 -10.00 6.49
CA PHE A 54 -8.12 -10.03 5.23
C PHE A 54 -8.74 -10.97 4.21
N LYS A 55 -9.09 -12.20 4.63
CA LYS A 55 -9.73 -13.19 3.73
C LYS A 55 -11.11 -12.74 3.26
N ASP A 56 -11.88 -12.04 4.09
CA ASP A 56 -13.18 -11.47 3.74
C ASP A 56 -13.00 -10.39 2.65
N MET A 57 -11.99 -9.53 2.79
CA MET A 57 -11.63 -8.53 1.77
C MET A 57 -11.22 -9.17 0.44
N VAL A 58 -10.38 -10.20 0.45
CA VAL A 58 -10.04 -10.96 -0.77
C VAL A 58 -11.28 -11.63 -1.38
N ARG A 59 -12.18 -12.17 -0.55
CA ARG A 59 -13.42 -12.79 -1.04
C ARG A 59 -14.41 -11.78 -1.64
N SER A 60 -14.32 -10.50 -1.28
CA SER A 60 -15.12 -9.44 -1.91
C SER A 60 -14.81 -9.25 -3.39
N GLY A 61 -13.60 -9.64 -3.83
CA GLY A 61 -13.12 -9.46 -5.20
C GLY A 61 -12.76 -8.02 -5.58
N GLN A 62 -12.96 -7.05 -4.67
CA GLN A 62 -12.60 -5.66 -4.92
C GLN A 62 -11.07 -5.50 -4.88
N PRO A 63 -10.45 -4.84 -5.88
CA PRO A 63 -9.03 -4.53 -5.83
C PRO A 63 -8.67 -3.65 -4.62
N PHE A 64 -7.52 -3.91 -3.99
CA PHE A 64 -7.09 -3.14 -2.83
C PHE A 64 -5.58 -3.00 -2.69
N VAL A 65 -5.17 -1.97 -1.95
CA VAL A 65 -3.79 -1.82 -1.46
C VAL A 65 -3.73 -2.28 -0.01
N LEU A 66 -2.76 -3.13 0.33
CA LEU A 66 -2.51 -3.53 1.71
C LEU A 66 -1.57 -2.53 2.38
N LEU A 67 -1.99 -1.96 3.49
CA LEU A 67 -1.26 -1.00 4.31
C LEU A 67 -0.90 -1.67 5.64
N MET A 68 0.40 -1.72 5.96
CA MET A 68 0.91 -2.28 7.21
C MET A 68 2.04 -1.41 7.75
N HIS A 69 2.32 -1.50 9.04
CA HIS A 69 3.46 -0.77 9.61
C HIS A 69 4.78 -1.48 9.30
N ILE A 70 4.88 -2.76 9.66
CA ILE A 70 6.10 -3.57 9.53
C ILE A 70 6.10 -4.32 8.18
N PRO A 71 7.19 -4.31 7.40
CA PRO A 71 7.31 -5.09 6.15
C PRO A 71 7.18 -6.59 6.38
N ILE A 72 6.56 -7.29 5.44
CA ILE A 72 6.59 -8.76 5.38
C ILE A 72 7.96 -9.19 4.86
N PHE A 73 8.54 -10.22 5.46
CA PHE A 73 9.75 -10.85 4.96
C PHE A 73 9.47 -11.59 3.64
N PHE A 74 10.03 -11.08 2.54
CA PHE A 74 10.04 -11.74 1.24
C PHE A 74 11.48 -11.95 0.74
N PRO A 75 11.72 -12.96 -0.10
CA PRO A 75 13.02 -13.16 -0.74
C PRO A 75 13.50 -11.89 -1.44
N GLY A 76 14.78 -11.55 -1.27
CA GLY A 76 15.38 -10.32 -1.76
C GLY A 76 15.47 -9.18 -0.74
N LEU A 77 14.80 -9.28 0.42
CA LEU A 77 15.09 -8.43 1.57
C LEU A 77 16.24 -9.01 2.40
N ALA A 78 17.31 -8.22 2.57
CA ALA A 78 18.45 -8.55 3.43
C ALA A 78 18.33 -7.88 4.80
N TRP A 79 17.13 -7.93 5.42
CA TRP A 79 16.82 -7.31 6.71
C TRP A 79 16.73 -8.35 7.82
N GLY A 80 17.05 -7.93 9.05
CA GLY A 80 17.09 -8.81 10.21
C GLY A 80 15.69 -9.21 10.71
N PRO A 81 15.57 -10.24 11.56
CA PRO A 81 14.30 -10.62 12.15
C PRO A 81 13.61 -9.46 12.88
N GLU A 82 14.36 -8.55 13.49
CA GLU A 82 13.83 -7.36 14.17
C GLU A 82 13.24 -6.28 13.25
N ASP A 83 13.44 -6.37 11.93
CA ASP A 83 13.00 -5.35 10.97
C ASP A 83 11.72 -5.77 10.21
N VAL A 84 11.39 -7.06 10.19
CA VAL A 84 10.38 -7.65 9.29
C VAL A 84 9.50 -8.69 9.98
N MET A 85 8.21 -8.69 9.63
CA MET A 85 7.26 -9.72 10.05
C MET A 85 7.45 -11.00 9.23
N GLY A 86 7.45 -12.16 9.89
CA GLY A 86 7.52 -13.46 9.23
C GLY A 86 8.92 -13.93 8.86
N HIS A 87 9.96 -13.29 9.39
CA HIS A 87 11.34 -13.75 9.20
C HIS A 87 11.55 -15.10 9.91
N PRO A 88 12.20 -16.11 9.29
CA PRO A 88 12.37 -17.45 9.87
C PRO A 88 13.08 -17.46 11.23
N ASN A 89 14.00 -16.50 11.45
CA ASN A 89 14.73 -16.34 12.71
C ASN A 89 14.04 -15.38 13.70
N TRP A 90 12.80 -14.94 13.45
CA TRP A 90 12.04 -14.09 14.38
C TRP A 90 11.54 -14.91 15.57
N GLY A 91 11.72 -14.39 16.79
CA GLY A 91 11.19 -14.98 18.02
C GLY A 91 12.05 -14.65 19.24
N THR A 92 11.83 -15.36 20.35
CA THR A 92 12.54 -15.12 21.63
C THR A 92 14.06 -15.02 21.50
N ALA A 93 14.66 -15.78 20.58
CA ALA A 93 16.11 -15.84 20.38
C ALA A 93 16.70 -14.58 19.71
N SER A 94 15.90 -13.89 18.89
CA SER A 94 16.30 -12.64 18.22
C SER A 94 15.76 -11.38 18.89
N ASP A 95 14.89 -11.52 19.89
CA ASP A 95 14.31 -10.40 20.64
C ASP A 95 15.29 -9.82 21.67
N ARG A 96 16.13 -8.89 21.20
CA ARG A 96 17.14 -8.21 22.01
C ARG A 96 16.61 -7.01 22.79
N ASN A 97 15.47 -6.46 22.37
CA ASN A 97 14.99 -5.18 22.88
C ASN A 97 13.90 -5.31 23.93
N ALA A 98 13.34 -6.50 24.19
CA ALA A 98 12.27 -6.68 25.16
C ALA A 98 12.52 -6.03 26.53
N GLU A 99 13.76 -6.14 27.04
CA GLU A 99 14.16 -5.56 28.32
C GLU A 99 14.23 -4.03 28.26
N VAL A 100 14.81 -3.48 27.19
CA VAL A 100 14.91 -2.03 26.95
C VAL A 100 13.53 -1.41 26.77
N GLU A 101 12.66 -2.07 26.00
CA GLU A 101 11.28 -1.67 25.73
C GLU A 101 10.32 -2.00 26.88
N ARG A 102 10.80 -2.67 27.93
CA ARG A 102 10.03 -3.10 29.11
C ARG A 102 8.75 -3.85 28.76
N ARG A 103 8.83 -4.70 27.73
CA ARG A 103 7.73 -5.57 27.31
C ARG A 103 8.08 -7.03 27.53
N ARG A 104 7.07 -7.89 27.41
CA ARG A 104 7.31 -9.34 27.34
C ARG A 104 8.16 -9.64 26.11
N LYS A 105 9.06 -10.62 26.25
CA LYS A 105 9.76 -11.18 25.10
C LYS A 105 8.74 -11.72 24.09
N TRP A 106 9.11 -11.65 22.82
CA TRP A 106 8.40 -12.31 21.76
C TRP A 106 8.25 -13.80 22.06
N PRO A 107 7.18 -14.45 21.59
CA PRO A 107 7.07 -15.90 21.60
C PRO A 107 8.22 -16.53 20.79
N THR A 108 8.45 -17.82 21.02
CA THR A 108 9.51 -18.59 20.33
C THR A 108 9.35 -18.58 18.82
N GLN A 109 8.12 -18.50 18.33
CA GLN A 109 7.77 -18.51 16.91
C GLN A 109 6.55 -17.63 16.63
N ALA A 110 6.37 -17.26 15.36
CA ALA A 110 5.19 -16.57 14.88
C ALA A 110 3.91 -17.40 15.11
N SER A 111 2.76 -16.73 15.25
CA SER A 111 1.47 -17.38 15.34
C SER A 111 1.17 -18.14 14.05
N PRO A 112 0.43 -19.27 14.10
CA PRO A 112 -0.03 -19.95 12.90
C PRO A 112 -0.81 -19.03 11.94
N SER A 113 -1.55 -18.07 12.50
CA SER A 113 -2.33 -17.08 11.76
C SER A 113 -1.43 -16.11 10.99
N THR A 114 -0.26 -15.74 11.53
CA THR A 114 0.76 -14.95 10.81
C THR A 114 1.31 -15.68 9.60
N ALA A 115 1.70 -16.95 9.75
CA ALA A 115 2.18 -17.75 8.62
C ALA A 115 1.08 -17.91 7.55
N THR A 116 -0.15 -18.17 7.99
CA THR A 116 -1.32 -18.29 7.09
C THR A 116 -1.64 -16.96 6.39
N PHE A 117 -1.49 -15.84 7.08
CA PHE A 117 -1.67 -14.50 6.52
C PHE A 117 -0.66 -14.23 5.40
N ILE A 118 0.62 -14.54 5.62
CA ILE A 118 1.67 -14.35 4.61
C ILE A 118 1.36 -15.15 3.35
N GLU A 119 0.94 -16.41 3.47
CA GLU A 119 0.52 -17.22 2.32
C GLU A 119 -0.77 -16.68 1.65
N ALA A 120 -1.69 -16.10 2.42
CA ALA A 120 -2.88 -15.45 1.88
C ALA A 120 -2.54 -14.17 1.10
N VAL A 121 -1.55 -13.38 1.55
CA VAL A 121 -1.03 -12.21 0.81
C VAL A 121 -0.41 -12.65 -0.52
N LYS A 122 0.42 -13.69 -0.51
CA LYS A 122 0.98 -14.27 -1.74
C LYS A 122 -0.12 -14.74 -2.70
N SER A 123 -1.13 -15.43 -2.18
CA SER A 123 -2.28 -15.87 -2.97
C SER A 123 -3.08 -14.70 -3.56
N ALA A 124 -3.28 -13.61 -2.81
CA ALA A 124 -3.99 -12.43 -3.29
C ALA A 124 -3.20 -11.67 -4.36
N ALA A 125 -1.87 -11.74 -4.32
CA ALA A 125 -1.00 -11.18 -5.35
C ALA A 125 -1.14 -11.91 -6.71
N GLU A 126 -1.47 -13.20 -6.69
CA GLU A 126 -1.71 -14.00 -7.90
C GLU A 126 -3.06 -13.67 -8.57
N THR A 127 -4.07 -13.28 -7.79
CA THR A 127 -5.43 -13.03 -8.30
C THR A 127 -5.66 -11.61 -8.84
N LYS A 128 -4.60 -10.80 -8.95
CA LYS A 128 -4.63 -9.37 -9.35
C LYS A 128 -5.51 -8.46 -8.46
N GLN A 129 -6.04 -8.96 -7.34
CA GLN A 129 -6.84 -8.16 -6.41
C GLN A 129 -5.96 -7.30 -5.52
N LEU A 130 -4.84 -7.85 -5.04
CA LEU A 130 -3.85 -7.08 -4.32
C LEU A 130 -3.04 -6.24 -5.32
N LEU A 131 -3.05 -4.92 -5.16
CA LEU A 131 -2.38 -4.00 -6.08
C LEU A 131 -0.94 -3.71 -5.64
N ALA A 132 -0.73 -3.53 -4.34
CA ALA A 132 0.56 -3.27 -3.72
C ALA A 132 0.49 -3.54 -2.21
N VAL A 133 1.65 -3.75 -1.60
CA VAL A 133 1.82 -3.73 -0.13
C VAL A 133 2.66 -2.51 0.22
N LEU A 134 2.13 -1.60 1.06
CA LEU A 134 2.85 -0.40 1.49
C LEU A 134 3.21 -0.51 2.98
N THR A 135 4.49 -0.35 3.30
CA THR A 135 5.01 -0.50 4.66
C THR A 135 6.05 0.56 5.04
N GLY A 136 6.41 0.58 6.32
CA GLY A 136 7.39 1.49 6.91
C GLY A 136 8.32 0.77 7.87
N HIS A 137 8.41 1.29 9.11
CA HIS A 137 9.16 0.71 10.24
C HIS A 137 10.69 0.78 10.15
N THR A 138 11.32 0.29 9.08
CA THR A 138 12.78 0.03 9.03
C THR A 138 13.65 1.26 8.81
N HIS A 139 13.01 2.41 8.59
CA HIS A 139 13.66 3.66 8.18
C HIS A 139 14.54 3.53 6.95
N ARG A 140 14.20 2.59 6.05
CA ARG A 140 14.89 2.32 4.79
C ARG A 140 13.88 2.26 3.65
N ASN A 141 14.33 2.64 2.46
CA ASN A 141 13.56 2.41 1.24
C ASN A 141 13.87 1.01 0.73
N ALA A 142 12.84 0.24 0.36
CA ALA A 142 13.00 -1.02 -0.35
C ALA A 142 11.80 -1.27 -1.26
N VAL A 143 12.05 -1.96 -2.37
CA VAL A 143 11.01 -2.48 -3.25
C VAL A 143 11.33 -3.93 -3.52
N VAL A 144 10.44 -4.84 -3.13
CA VAL A 144 10.61 -6.27 -3.36
C VAL A 144 9.36 -6.89 -3.97
N PRO A 145 9.50 -7.86 -4.88
CA PRO A 145 8.35 -8.57 -5.43
C PRO A 145 7.67 -9.41 -4.35
N VAL A 146 6.34 -9.45 -4.37
CA VAL A 146 5.58 -10.44 -3.59
C VAL A 146 5.73 -11.78 -4.31
N PRO A 147 6.32 -12.81 -3.67
CA PRO A 147 6.51 -14.10 -4.31
C PRO A 147 5.19 -14.84 -4.45
N CYS A 148 5.19 -15.86 -5.30
CA CYS A 148 4.10 -16.80 -5.41
C CYS A 148 3.87 -17.57 -4.11
N LYS A 149 2.64 -18.02 -3.92
CA LYS A 149 2.27 -18.88 -2.80
C LYS A 149 3.13 -20.15 -2.81
N SER A 150 3.52 -20.60 -1.63
CA SER A 150 4.27 -21.84 -1.46
C SER A 150 3.42 -23.02 -1.95
N GLN A 151 3.94 -23.82 -2.88
CA GLN A 151 3.26 -25.03 -3.35
C GLN A 151 3.56 -26.19 -2.41
N THR A 152 2.53 -26.81 -1.85
CA THR A 152 2.64 -28.04 -1.07
C THR A 152 2.21 -29.22 -1.94
N GLY A 153 3.18 -29.95 -2.51
CA GLY A 153 2.95 -31.23 -3.20
C GLY A 153 3.65 -31.35 -4.56
N PRO A 154 3.71 -32.59 -5.12
CA PRO A 154 4.24 -32.85 -6.46
C PRO A 154 3.22 -32.41 -7.52
N SER A 155 3.07 -31.10 -7.70
CA SER A 155 2.22 -30.54 -8.74
C SER A 155 3.08 -29.92 -9.83
N ILE A 156 2.67 -30.12 -11.09
CA ILE A 156 3.25 -29.51 -12.29
C ILE A 156 3.62 -28.06 -12.00
N GLN A 157 4.90 -27.72 -12.21
CA GLN A 157 5.50 -26.42 -11.97
C GLN A 157 4.68 -25.34 -12.70
N ARG A 158 3.67 -24.78 -12.04
CA ARG A 158 2.93 -23.64 -12.58
C ARG A 158 3.87 -22.46 -12.57
N THR A 159 4.09 -21.87 -13.74
CA THR A 159 4.76 -20.57 -13.88
C THR A 159 3.87 -19.52 -13.26
N CYS A 160 4.00 -19.31 -11.96
CA CYS A 160 3.37 -18.21 -11.28
C CYS A 160 4.21 -16.95 -11.47
N THR A 161 3.55 -15.86 -11.82
CA THR A 161 4.14 -14.53 -11.87
C THR A 161 3.20 -13.56 -11.18
N THR A 162 3.75 -12.71 -10.32
CA THR A 162 3.01 -11.63 -9.66
C THR A 162 3.62 -10.31 -10.10
N GLN A 163 2.77 -9.31 -10.36
CA GLN A 163 3.21 -7.93 -10.61
C GLN A 163 3.22 -7.10 -9.32
N VAL A 164 2.78 -7.70 -8.20
CA VAL A 164 2.61 -7.01 -6.93
C VAL A 164 3.96 -6.85 -6.27
N ARG A 165 4.20 -5.66 -5.73
CA ARG A 165 5.41 -5.33 -4.98
C ARG A 165 5.07 -4.82 -3.60
N GLN A 166 5.94 -5.15 -2.65
CA GLN A 166 6.01 -4.48 -1.36
C GLN A 166 6.95 -3.29 -1.46
N PHE A 167 6.44 -2.12 -1.11
CA PHE A 167 7.17 -0.87 -1.02
C PHE A 167 7.33 -0.51 0.44
N THR A 168 8.57 -0.47 0.91
CA THR A 168 8.91 0.02 2.25
C THR A 168 9.56 1.38 2.11
N THR A 169 9.15 2.32 2.95
CA THR A 169 9.62 3.71 2.84
C THR A 169 10.31 4.20 4.10
N ARG A 170 11.30 5.09 3.92
CA ARG A 170 11.87 5.85 5.03
C ARG A 170 10.81 6.76 5.66
N PRO A 171 10.86 6.97 6.99
CA PRO A 171 10.04 7.97 7.66
C PRO A 171 10.39 9.34 7.11
N ASN A 172 9.41 10.24 7.19
CA ASN A 172 9.60 11.59 6.74
C ASN A 172 9.83 12.56 7.92
N PHE A 173 11.01 12.50 8.52
CA PHE A 173 11.36 13.37 9.64
C PHE A 173 11.57 14.84 9.25
N ALA A 174 11.80 15.13 7.96
CA ALA A 174 12.02 16.48 7.45
C ALA A 174 10.74 17.16 6.90
N GLY A 175 9.58 16.49 6.98
CA GLY A 175 8.33 16.96 6.38
C GLY A 175 8.20 16.69 4.88
N GLY A 176 6.97 16.71 4.36
CA GLY A 176 6.63 16.36 2.97
C GLY A 176 5.74 15.11 2.84
N ALA A 177 5.48 14.68 1.60
CA ALA A 177 4.64 13.52 1.31
C ALA A 177 5.31 12.61 0.26
N ARG A 178 4.99 11.31 0.31
CA ARG A 178 5.31 10.37 -0.77
C ARG A 178 4.05 10.12 -1.57
N LEU A 179 4.13 10.35 -2.88
CA LEU A 179 3.02 10.09 -3.78
C LEU A 179 3.15 8.69 -4.37
N PHE A 180 2.13 7.87 -4.17
CA PHE A 180 1.95 6.61 -4.89
C PHE A 180 0.90 6.83 -5.96
N LEU A 181 1.32 6.66 -7.22
CA LEU A 181 0.40 6.70 -8.35
C LEU A 181 0.01 5.27 -8.72
N ILE A 182 -1.25 4.92 -8.51
CA ILE A 182 -1.82 3.64 -8.95
C ILE A 182 -2.58 3.92 -10.24
N ARG A 183 -2.06 3.41 -11.35
CA ARG A 183 -2.72 3.52 -12.66
C ARG A 183 -3.47 2.24 -12.98
N SER A 184 -4.79 2.35 -13.09
CA SER A 184 -5.60 1.35 -13.79
C SER A 184 -5.44 1.56 -15.29
N GLY A 185 -4.91 0.57 -16.01
CA GLY A 185 -4.87 0.58 -17.47
C GLY A 185 -5.95 -0.33 -18.03
N SER A 186 -6.77 0.16 -18.96
CA SER A 186 -7.56 -0.71 -19.83
C SER A 186 -6.64 -1.20 -20.95
N SER A 187 -6.54 -2.52 -21.12
CA SER A 187 -5.82 -3.13 -22.23
C SER A 187 -6.65 -3.05 -23.52
N HIS A 188 -6.95 -1.83 -23.98
CA HIS A 188 -7.35 -1.59 -25.35
C HIS A 188 -6.19 -0.90 -26.08
N HIS A 189 -5.42 -1.69 -26.82
CA HIS A 189 -4.71 -1.16 -27.97
C HIS A 189 -5.76 -0.66 -28.97
N PRO A 190 -5.61 0.59 -29.43
CA PRO A 190 -5.31 0.76 -30.85
C PRO A 190 -3.99 1.49 -31.01
N SER A 191 -3.21 0.99 -31.97
CA SER A 191 -2.06 1.70 -32.53
C SER A 191 -2.47 3.12 -32.92
N ALA A 192 -1.91 4.12 -32.25
CA ALA A 192 -1.87 5.50 -32.73
C ALA A 192 -0.58 6.13 -32.18
N ALA A 193 0.21 6.65 -33.11
CA ALA A 193 1.56 7.17 -32.90
C ALA A 193 1.66 8.10 -31.67
N LEU A 194 2.69 7.89 -30.86
CA LEU A 194 3.12 8.88 -29.87
C LEU A 194 3.42 10.20 -30.59
N ALA A 195 2.59 11.21 -30.34
CA ALA A 195 3.02 12.60 -30.51
C ALA A 195 4.18 12.87 -29.53
N PRO A 196 5.20 13.66 -29.92
CA PRO A 196 6.34 13.90 -29.07
C PRO A 196 5.89 14.61 -27.79
N ALA A 197 6.26 14.03 -26.65
CA ALA A 197 6.01 14.58 -25.33
C ALA A 197 6.49 16.05 -25.28
N GLY A 198 5.55 16.97 -25.12
CA GLY A 198 5.86 18.34 -24.77
C GLY A 198 6.61 18.36 -23.44
N ARG A 199 7.90 18.71 -23.48
CA ARG A 199 8.68 19.05 -22.28
C ARG A 199 8.01 20.23 -21.59
N LEU A 200 7.37 19.98 -20.45
CA LEU A 200 7.05 21.03 -19.51
C LEU A 200 8.36 21.53 -18.88
N ARG A 201 8.97 22.56 -19.48
CA ARG A 201 10.04 23.34 -18.84
C ARG A 201 9.38 24.24 -17.79
N LEU A 202 9.68 23.99 -16.52
CA LEU A 202 9.42 24.97 -15.47
C LEU A 202 10.47 26.10 -15.59
N PRO A 203 10.07 27.37 -15.43
CA PRO A 203 10.98 28.50 -15.60
C PRO A 203 11.99 28.56 -14.45
N ASP A 204 13.24 28.86 -14.82
CA ASP A 204 14.31 29.16 -13.90
C ASP A 204 14.10 30.53 -13.22
N ARG A 205 14.30 30.51 -11.90
CA ARG A 205 14.63 31.61 -10.97
C ARG A 205 13.54 32.58 -10.47
N THR A 206 13.61 32.68 -9.12
CA THR A 206 13.41 33.82 -8.22
C THR A 206 12.04 34.48 -8.16
N TYR A 207 11.21 34.06 -7.20
CA TYR A 207 10.23 34.95 -6.57
C TYR A 207 10.16 34.78 -5.06
N SER A 208 10.08 35.94 -4.41
CA SER A 208 10.03 36.25 -2.99
C SER A 208 8.83 35.61 -2.28
N SER A 209 8.99 35.34 -0.97
CA SER A 209 8.11 34.60 -0.06
C SER A 209 6.70 35.18 0.20
N LEU A 210 6.22 36.08 -0.64
CA LEU A 210 4.91 36.74 -0.50
C LEU A 210 3.89 36.39 -1.60
N ALA A 211 4.29 35.66 -2.64
CA ALA A 211 3.38 35.27 -3.73
C ALA A 211 2.60 33.95 -3.48
N CYS A 212 2.95 33.15 -2.47
CA CYS A 212 2.24 31.89 -2.17
C CYS A 212 0.91 32.06 -1.41
N ALA A 213 0.58 33.25 -0.92
CA ALA A 213 -0.62 33.45 -0.10
C ALA A 213 -1.87 33.89 -0.90
N LEU A 214 -1.75 34.20 -2.19
CA LEU A 214 -2.87 34.74 -2.98
C LEU A 214 -3.22 33.94 -4.23
N LEU A 215 -2.58 32.79 -4.47
CA LEU A 215 -2.97 31.83 -5.51
C LEU A 215 -3.68 30.59 -4.95
N SER A 216 -4.39 30.75 -3.82
CA SER A 216 -5.20 29.69 -3.20
C SER A 216 -6.71 29.90 -3.35
N LEU A 217 -7.17 30.84 -4.19
CA LEU A 217 -8.58 31.22 -4.24
C LEU A 217 -9.24 31.28 -5.62
N VAL A 218 -8.56 30.94 -6.72
CA VAL A 218 -9.20 30.82 -8.04
C VAL A 218 -8.58 29.65 -8.77
N LEU A 219 -9.19 28.46 -8.66
CA LEU A 219 -9.27 27.40 -9.68
C LEU A 219 -10.18 26.27 -9.13
N LEU A 220 -11.42 26.65 -8.80
CA LEU A 220 -12.55 25.73 -8.76
C LEU A 220 -13.24 25.86 -10.12
N GLY A 221 -13.04 24.90 -11.02
CA GLY A 221 -13.63 24.95 -12.37
C GLY A 221 -13.44 23.67 -13.16
N ALA A 222 -14.47 22.81 -13.09
CA ALA A 222 -14.90 21.81 -14.08
C ALA A 222 -13.86 20.93 -14.79
N TYR A 223 -13.92 19.61 -14.54
CA TYR A 223 -14.12 18.59 -15.59
C TYR A 223 -14.65 17.31 -14.93
N VAL A 224 -15.92 16.97 -15.17
CA VAL A 224 -16.46 15.61 -15.00
C VAL A 224 -17.01 15.21 -16.36
N ALA A 225 -16.29 14.36 -17.07
CA ALA A 225 -16.82 13.58 -18.17
C ALA A 225 -17.28 12.24 -17.60
N CYS A 226 -18.59 11.97 -17.64
CA CYS A 226 -19.15 10.68 -17.28
C CYS A 226 -18.67 9.61 -18.27
N ALA A 227 -17.96 8.59 -17.80
CA ALA A 227 -17.71 7.36 -18.55
C ALA A 227 -18.35 6.17 -17.81
N ARG A 228 -19.06 5.34 -18.59
CA ARG A 228 -19.76 4.11 -18.19
C ARG A 228 -18.81 3.07 -17.56
N PRO A 229 -19.32 2.10 -16.77
CA PRO A 229 -18.48 1.08 -16.16
C PRO A 229 -17.88 0.16 -17.23
N GLN A 230 -16.57 -0.06 -17.17
CA GLN A 230 -15.87 -1.11 -17.92
C GLN A 230 -15.06 -2.00 -16.97
N ALA A 231 -14.91 -3.25 -17.41
CA ALA A 231 -14.28 -4.45 -16.84
C ALA A 231 -13.04 -4.27 -15.93
N PRO A 232 -12.69 -5.30 -15.11
CA PRO A 232 -11.70 -5.18 -14.04
C PRO A 232 -10.34 -4.65 -14.49
N ALA A 233 -9.81 -3.75 -13.65
CA ALA A 233 -8.56 -3.03 -13.83
C ALA A 233 -7.34 -3.96 -13.91
N GLU A 234 -6.45 -3.69 -14.87
CA GLU A 234 -5.09 -4.22 -14.87
C GLU A 234 -4.11 -3.08 -14.51
N VAL A 235 -3.34 -3.24 -13.44
CA VAL A 235 -2.34 -2.23 -13.03
C VAL A 235 -1.02 -2.50 -13.73
N ARG A 236 -0.55 -1.52 -14.49
CA ARG A 236 0.65 -1.65 -15.33
C ARG A 236 1.91 -1.00 -14.76
N GLU A 237 1.81 -0.08 -13.81
CA GLU A 237 2.99 0.59 -13.23
C GLU A 237 2.67 1.33 -11.94
N VAL A 238 3.53 1.18 -10.92
CA VAL A 238 3.56 2.02 -9.71
C VAL A 238 4.87 2.78 -9.73
N LEU A 239 4.82 4.08 -10.04
CA LEU A 239 5.98 4.97 -10.08
C LEU A 239 6.10 5.71 -8.74
N MET A 240 7.28 5.66 -8.13
CA MET A 240 7.63 6.52 -6.99
C MET A 240 8.41 7.73 -7.50
N SER A 241 7.92 8.94 -7.22
CA SER A 241 8.65 10.18 -7.46
C SER A 241 8.90 10.86 -6.11
N GLU A 242 10.17 11.08 -5.77
CA GLU A 242 10.54 11.94 -4.63
C GLU A 242 10.60 13.38 -5.13
N GLN A 243 9.72 14.27 -4.64
CA GLN A 243 9.90 15.71 -4.76
C GLN A 243 10.57 16.22 -3.49
N GLY A 244 11.90 16.36 -3.51
CA GLY A 244 12.65 16.97 -2.43
C GLY A 244 12.54 18.50 -2.48
N MET A 245 12.15 19.12 -1.37
CA MET A 245 12.41 20.56 -1.16
C MET A 245 13.85 20.75 -0.67
N PRO A 246 14.56 21.81 -1.10
CA PRO A 246 15.93 22.05 -0.66
C PRO A 246 15.99 22.31 0.85
N VAL A 247 16.82 21.55 1.54
CA VAL A 247 17.17 21.77 2.95
C VAL A 247 18.00 23.05 3.01
N ARG A 248 17.51 24.07 3.73
CA ARG A 248 18.36 25.21 4.11
C ARG A 248 19.34 24.75 5.17
N GLN A 249 20.63 24.89 4.88
CA GLN A 249 21.71 24.78 5.85
C GLN A 249 21.69 25.96 6.81
#